data_AF-A0A3P7DST9-F1
#
_entry.id   AF-A0A3P7DST9-F1
#
_cell.length_a   1.000
_cell.length_b   1.000
_cell.length_c   1.000
_cell.angle_alpha   90.00
_cell.angle_beta   90.00
_cell.angle_gamma   90.00
#
_symmetry.space_group_name_H-M   'P 1'
#
loop_
_entity.id
_entity.type
_entity.pdbx_description
1 polymer ?
#
loop_
_entity_poly.entity_id
_entity_poly.type
_entity_poly.pdbx_seq_one_letter_code
_entity_poly.pdbx_strand_id
1 'polypeptide(L)'
;MQRIKESAPVITAAIGEEIELRCPATGAPGVYGEVKWEKVNGELPYAYSIRQGILHLKDTKRTDEGIYRCIIRTDSGLATVTHVHLKVSGISLYSYYVVFFEF
;
A
#
# COMPACT_ATOMS: atom_id res chain seq x y z
N MET A 1 6.75 15.76 -26.85
CA MET A 1 7.41 14.73 -26.02
C MET A 1 6.47 14.40 -24.87
N GLN A 2 5.89 13.20 -24.85
CA GLN A 2 4.72 12.86 -24.04
C GLN A 2 5.12 12.60 -22.58
N ARG A 3 4.68 13.46 -21.66
CA ARG A 3 4.73 13.22 -20.21
C ARG A 3 3.74 12.11 -19.89
N ILE A 4 4.17 10.85 -19.95
CA ILE A 4 3.45 9.78 -19.27
C ILE A 4 3.82 9.93 -17.80
N LYS A 5 2.99 10.65 -17.04
CA LYS A 5 3.02 10.57 -15.59
C LYS A 5 2.27 9.28 -15.26
N GLU A 6 3.01 8.17 -15.31
CA GLU A 6 2.55 6.83 -14.97
C GLU A 6 1.62 6.93 -13.76
N SER A 7 0.33 6.67 -13.98
CA SER A 7 -0.68 6.82 -12.94
C SER A 7 -0.42 5.75 -11.90
N ALA A 8 0.23 6.14 -10.80
CA ALA A 8 0.43 5.27 -9.65
C ALA A 8 -0.91 4.58 -9.31
N PRO A 9 -0.93 3.25 -9.09
CA PRO A 9 -2.16 2.53 -8.81
C PRO A 9 -2.84 3.14 -7.58
N VAL A 10 -4.16 3.30 -7.70
CA VAL A 10 -5.01 3.77 -6.61
C VAL A 10 -5.69 2.54 -6.00
N ILE A 11 -5.38 2.27 -4.74
CA ILE A 11 -6.03 1.22 -3.94
C ILE A 11 -7.05 1.91 -3.05
N THR A 12 -8.27 1.39 -3.00
CA THR A 12 -9.30 1.89 -2.09
C THR A 12 -9.54 0.87 -1.00
N ALA A 13 -9.42 1.30 0.26
CA ALA A 13 -9.76 0.53 1.44
C ALA A 13 -10.97 1.15 2.13
N ALA A 14 -11.80 0.35 2.78
CA ALA A 14 -12.80 0.85 3.70
C ALA A 14 -12.22 0.96 5.12
N ILE A 15 -12.84 1.81 5.95
CA ILE A 15 -12.45 1.92 7.37
C ILE A 15 -12.65 0.56 8.06
N GLY A 16 -11.63 0.12 8.79
CA GLY A 16 -11.59 -1.16 9.51
C GLY A 16 -11.18 -2.36 8.65
N GLU A 17 -10.98 -2.18 7.34
CA GLU A 17 -10.56 -3.26 6.43
C GLU A 17 -9.08 -3.59 6.61
N GLU A 18 -8.69 -4.85 6.38
CA GLU A 18 -7.31 -5.27 6.19
C GLU A 18 -6.99 -5.29 4.68
N ILE A 19 -5.95 -4.56 4.27
CA ILE A 19 -5.55 -4.47 2.88
C ILE A 19 -4.07 -4.79 2.66
N GLU A 20 -3.74 -5.16 1.43
CA GLU A 20 -2.38 -5.46 0.98
C GLU A 20 -1.93 -4.47 -0.10
N LEU A 21 -0.80 -3.81 0.12
CA LEU A 21 -0.12 -3.02 -0.90
C LEU A 21 1.05 -3.83 -1.47
N ARG A 22 0.98 -4.11 -2.77
CA ARG A 22 2.05 -4.77 -3.54
C ARG A 22 2.84 -3.73 -4.32
N CYS A 23 4.15 -3.95 -4.41
CA CYS A 23 5.01 -3.03 -5.10
C CYS A 23 4.80 -3.15 -6.62
N PRO A 24 4.46 -2.07 -7.33
CA PRO A 24 4.22 -2.12 -8.77
C PRO A 24 5.41 -2.63 -9.60
N ALA A 25 6.63 -2.47 -9.10
CA ALA A 25 7.84 -2.93 -9.79
C ALA A 25 8.19 -4.41 -9.53
N THR A 26 7.49 -5.10 -8.63
CA THR A 26 7.76 -6.53 -8.36
C THR A 26 7.52 -7.36 -9.61
N GLY A 27 8.52 -8.15 -10.02
CA GLY A 27 8.46 -9.01 -11.21
C GLY A 27 8.91 -8.33 -12.50
N ALA A 28 9.25 -7.03 -12.48
CA ALA A 28 9.86 -6.37 -13.62
C ALA A 28 11.28 -6.95 -13.90
N PRO A 29 11.69 -7.07 -15.17
CA PRO A 29 13.02 -7.58 -15.51
C PRO A 29 14.15 -6.80 -14.83
N GLY A 30 15.07 -7.50 -14.18
CA GLY A 30 16.20 -6.88 -13.49
C GLY A 30 15.86 -6.22 -12.15
N VAL A 31 14.60 -6.25 -11.71
CA VAL A 31 14.16 -5.70 -10.42
C VAL A 31 13.90 -6.85 -9.44
N TYR A 32 14.95 -7.22 -8.72
CA TYR A 32 14.91 -8.23 -7.68
C TYR A 32 15.76 -7.78 -6.50
N GLY A 33 15.24 -7.97 -5.28
CA GLY A 33 15.95 -7.64 -4.06
C GLY A 33 15.02 -7.27 -2.92
N GLU A 34 15.56 -6.58 -1.92
CA GLU A 34 14.82 -6.22 -0.70
C GLU A 34 13.78 -5.15 -1.02
N VAL A 35 12.52 -5.42 -0.62
CA VAL A 35 11.41 -4.48 -0.75
C VAL A 35 11.22 -3.71 0.57
N LYS A 36 11.37 -2.40 0.51
CA LYS A 36 11.09 -1.48 1.61
C LYS A 36 9.86 -0.63 1.31
N TRP A 37 9.04 -0.40 2.32
CA TRP A 37 7.88 0.49 2.24
C TRP A 37 8.03 1.71 3.13
N GLU A 38 7.51 2.84 2.68
CA GLU A 38 7.47 4.11 3.41
C GLU A 38 6.16 4.82 3.10
N LYS A 39 5.60 5.56 4.06
CA LYS A 39 4.51 6.51 3.79
C LYS A 39 5.13 7.84 3.37
N VAL A 40 4.65 8.44 2.29
CA VAL A 40 5.12 9.76 1.86
C VAL A 40 4.55 10.81 2.80
N ASN A 41 5.41 11.70 3.31
CA ASN A 41 5.05 12.78 4.25
C ASN A 41 4.40 12.28 5.55
N GLY A 42 4.80 11.11 6.02
CA GLY A 42 4.33 10.57 7.29
C GLY A 42 5.01 9.26 7.63
N GLU A 43 4.50 8.61 8.65
CA GLU A 43 4.97 7.31 9.12
C GLU A 43 3.99 6.21 8.70
N LEU A 44 4.48 4.97 8.64
CA LEU A 44 3.60 3.83 8.41
C LEU A 44 2.60 3.71 9.58
N PRO A 45 1.32 3.36 9.31
CA PRO A 45 0.31 3.20 10.36
C PRO A 45 0.75 2.19 11.41
N TYR A 46 0.41 2.37 12.69
CA TYR A 46 0.86 1.49 13.78
C TYR A 46 0.54 0.00 13.55
N ALA A 47 -0.62 -0.31 12.96
CA ALA A 47 -1.10 -1.66 12.73
C ALA A 47 -0.63 -2.27 11.38
N TYR A 48 0.64 -2.05 11.02
CA TYR A 48 1.22 -2.58 9.78
C TYR A 48 2.09 -3.81 10.01
N SER A 49 2.27 -4.61 8.95
CA SER A 49 3.33 -5.62 8.87
C SER A 49 3.82 -5.76 7.45
N ILE A 50 5.09 -6.10 7.26
CA ILE A 50 5.65 -6.38 5.94
C ILE A 50 5.97 -7.87 5.87
N ARG A 51 5.30 -8.61 4.97
CA ARG A 51 5.52 -10.04 4.77
C ARG A 51 5.83 -10.28 3.30
N GLN A 52 6.99 -10.90 3.02
CA GLN A 52 7.44 -11.17 1.65
C GLN A 52 7.43 -9.92 0.74
N GLY A 53 7.78 -8.75 1.30
CA GLY A 53 7.78 -7.47 0.57
C GLY A 53 6.40 -6.86 0.32
N ILE A 54 5.32 -7.47 0.81
CA ILE A 54 3.96 -6.94 0.74
C ILE A 54 3.68 -6.18 2.04
N LEU A 55 3.20 -4.94 1.92
CA LEU A 55 2.78 -4.15 3.08
C LEU A 55 1.32 -4.47 3.40
N HIS A 56 1.09 -5.07 4.55
CA HIS A 56 -0.25 -5.32 5.08
C HIS A 56 -0.60 -4.22 6.07
N LEU A 57 -1.75 -3.57 5.85
CA LEU A 57 -2.33 -2.60 6.78
C LEU A 57 -3.59 -3.22 7.37
N LYS A 58 -3.63 -3.35 8.70
CA LYS A 58 -4.80 -3.82 9.43
C LYS A 58 -5.56 -2.64 10.01
N ASP A 59 -6.88 -2.80 10.18
CA ASP A 59 -7.73 -1.78 10.80
C ASP A 59 -7.54 -0.41 10.13
N THR A 60 -7.73 -0.35 8.81
CA THR A 60 -7.44 0.86 8.02
C THR A 60 -8.23 2.06 8.53
N LYS A 61 -7.57 3.20 8.73
CA LYS A 61 -8.16 4.46 9.24
C LYS A 61 -8.12 5.53 8.18
N ARG A 62 -9.02 6.52 8.30
CA ARG A 62 -9.03 7.71 7.43
C ARG A 62 -7.67 8.41 7.35
N THR A 63 -6.91 8.41 8.46
CA THR A 63 -5.55 8.97 8.54
C THR A 63 -4.51 8.20 7.75
N ASP A 64 -4.81 6.95 7.38
CA ASP A 64 -3.90 6.09 6.62
C ASP A 64 -3.93 6.42 5.12
N GLU A 65 -4.94 7.15 4.65
CA GLU A 65 -5.00 7.71 3.31
C GLU A 65 -3.72 8.50 3.00
N GLY A 66 -3.20 8.30 1.78
CA GLY A 66 -1.99 8.96 1.32
C GLY A 66 -1.24 8.14 0.28
N ILE A 67 -0.03 8.62 -0.02
CA ILE A 67 0.85 7.96 -0.98
C ILE A 67 1.85 7.10 -0.21
N TYR A 68 1.98 5.85 -0.61
CA TYR A 68 2.97 4.90 -0.11
C TYR A 68 4.04 4.72 -1.17
N ARG A 69 5.30 4.74 -0.75
CA ARG A 69 6.47 4.56 -1.60
C ARG A 69 7.06 3.18 -1.35
N CYS A 70 7.16 2.39 -2.41
CA CYS A 70 7.91 1.15 -2.42
C CYS A 70 9.29 1.39 -3.02
N ILE A 71 10.32 0.83 -2.38
CA ILE A 71 11.72 0.90 -2.80
C ILE A 71 12.24 -0.53 -2.89
N ILE A 72 12.64 -0.97 -4.09
CA ILE A 72 13.30 -2.27 -4.30
C ILE A 72 14.78 -2.00 -4.50
N ARG A 73 15.63 -2.50 -3.60
CA ARG A 73 17.10 -2.39 -3.71
C ARG A 73 17.66 -3.68 -4.27
N THR A 74 18.34 -3.59 -5.41
CA THR A 74 19.02 -4.72 -6.05
C THR A 74 20.42 -4.89 -5.48
N ASP A 75 20.99 -6.09 -5.62
CA ASP A 75 22.36 -6.40 -5.14
C ASP A 75 23.44 -5.52 -5.81
N SER A 76 23.15 -4.99 -6.99
CA SER A 76 24.01 -4.03 -7.70
C SER A 76 24.02 -2.62 -7.08
N GLY A 77 23.23 -2.39 -6.02
CA GLY A 77 23.08 -1.08 -5.38
C GLY A 77 22.10 -0.14 -6.08
N LEU A 78 21.46 -0.57 -7.18
CA LEU A 78 20.39 0.20 -7.81
C LEU A 78 19.12 0.11 -6.97
N ALA A 79 18.32 1.18 -7.01
CA ALA A 79 17.04 1.23 -6.32
C ALA A 79 15.93 1.62 -7.30
N THR A 80 14.88 0.81 -7.38
CA THR A 80 13.67 1.12 -8.12
C THR A 80 12.63 1.66 -7.14
N VAL A 81 12.10 2.86 -7.43
CA VAL A 81 11.12 3.52 -6.58
C VAL A 81 9.78 3.61 -7.30
N THR A 82 8.72 3.12 -6.66
CA THR A 82 7.34 3.20 -7.15
C THR A 82 6.42 3.76 -6.08
N HIS A 83 5.24 4.22 -6.50
CA HIS A 83 4.25 4.81 -5.62
C HIS A 83 2.91 4.09 -5.75
N VAL A 84 2.16 4.03 -4.65
CA VAL A 84 0.79 3.53 -4.58
C VAL A 84 -0.03 4.56 -3.82
N HIS A 85 -1.20 4.94 -4.32
CA HIS A 85 -2.09 5.86 -3.64
C HIS A 85 -3.16 5.06 -2.89
N LEU A 86 -3.14 5.10 -1.57
CA LEU A 86 -4.21 4.53 -0.76
C LEU A 86 -5.29 5.59 -0.54
N LYS A 87 -6.50 5.27 -0.97
CA LYS A 87 -7.73 6.01 -0.63
C LYS A 87 -8.49 5.25 0.43
N VAL A 88 -9.00 5.97 1.43
CA VAL A 88 -9.79 5.36 2.50
C VAL A 88 -11.22 5.87 2.39
N SER A 89 -12.11 4.95 2.03
CA SER A 89 -13.55 5.17 1.91
C SER A 89 -14.23 5.05 3.29
N GLY A 90 -15.56 5.12 3.33
CA GLY A 90 -16.33 5.01 4.57
C GLY A 90 -16.20 3.65 5.26
N ILE A 91 -17.08 3.38 6.21
CA ILE A 91 -17.11 2.10 6.93
C ILE A 91 -17.44 0.99 5.92
N SER A 92 -16.68 -0.11 5.98
CA SER A 92 -16.95 -1.31 5.17
C SER A 92 -18.35 -1.81 5.48
N LEU A 93 -19.19 -1.98 4.45
CA LEU A 93 -20.53 -2.57 4.64
C LEU A 93 -20.44 -3.97 5.24
N TYR A 94 -19.38 -4.72 4.94
CA TYR A 94 -19.15 -6.04 5.56
C TYR A 94 -18.90 -5.91 7.06
N SER A 95 -17.98 -5.03 7.48
CA SER A 95 -17.74 -4.77 8.90
C SER A 95 -18.98 -4.22 9.60
N TYR A 96 -19.76 -3.35 8.94
CA TYR A 96 -21.04 -2.89 9.47
C TYR A 96 -22.02 -4.06 9.62
N TYR A 97 -22.19 -4.90 8.59
CA TYR A 97 -23.13 -6.03 8.64
C TYR A 97 -22.80 -7.00 9.78
N VAL A 98 -21.52 -7.37 9.93
CA VAL A 98 -21.05 -8.24 11.02
C VAL A 98 -21.36 -7.64 12.39
N VAL A 99 -21.20 -6.32 12.55
CA VAL A 99 -21.49 -5.64 13.83
C VAL A 99 -22.99 -5.55 14.15
N PHE A 100 -23.87 -5.44 13.15
CA PHE A 100 -25.29 -5.16 13.37
C PHE A 100 -26.24 -6.36 13.20
N PHE A 101 -25.86 -7.41 12.47
CA PHE A 101 -26.76 -8.54 12.13
C PHE A 101 -26.33 -9.90 12.70
N GLU A 102 -25.18 -10.02 13.37
CA GLU A 102 -24.78 -11.24 14.08
C GLU A 102 -25.15 -11.24 15.59
N PHE A 103 -26.00 -10.32 16.04
CA PHE A 103 -26.53 -10.25 17.41
C PHE A 103 -28.03 -10.55 17.51
#